data_AF-A0A973GMF2-F1
#
_entry.id   AF-A0A973GMF2-F1
#
_cell.length_a   1.000
_cell.length_b   1.000
_cell.length_c   1.000
_cell.angle_alpha   90.00
_cell.angle_beta   90.00
_cell.angle_gamma   90.00
#
_symmetry.space_group_name_H-M   'P 1'
#
loop_
_entity.id
_entity.type
_entity.pdbx_description
1 polymer ?
#
loop_
_entity_poly.entity_id
_entity_poly.type
_entity_poly.pdbx_seq_one_letter_code
_entity_poly.pdbx_strand_id
1 'polypeptide(L)'
;RRLPKIKRLLPVILEQNGHGREATEKWYYEPSFREIIDELLDIHVRVQLYDVLLESYASEQGARMITMEEATERADKTLGEYRMLYNRLRRESITIDLLGVLFASKVVEEGKTTPGELA
;
A
#
# COMPACT_ATOMS: atom_id res chain seq x y z
N ARG A 1 -5.48 11.53 1.70
CA ARG A 1 -4.01 11.71 1.78
C ARG A 1 -3.71 12.89 2.71
N ARG A 2 -3.07 12.68 3.87
CA ARG A 2 -2.62 13.82 4.69
C ARG A 2 -1.38 14.42 4.04
N LEU A 3 -1.36 15.75 3.89
CA LEU A 3 -0.22 16.48 3.34
C LEU A 3 0.83 16.69 4.46
N PRO A 4 2.13 16.62 4.15
CA PRO A 4 3.16 16.89 5.15
C PRO A 4 3.00 18.33 5.67
N LYS A 5 2.97 18.49 6.99
CA LYS A 5 2.88 19.78 7.66
C LYS A 5 4.17 20.06 8.41
N ILE A 6 4.73 21.24 8.22
CA ILE A 6 5.89 21.70 8.99
C ILE A 6 5.36 22.57 10.12
N LYS A 7 5.55 22.13 11.36
CA LYS A 7 5.20 22.89 12.56
C LYS A 7 6.47 23.43 13.21
N ARG A 8 6.62 24.74 13.25
CA ARG A 8 7.71 25.41 13.98
C ARG A 8 7.39 25.35 15.47
N LEU A 9 8.22 24.64 16.23
CA LEU A 9 8.04 24.49 17.67
C LEU A 9 8.67 25.66 18.45
N LEU A 10 9.90 26.01 18.07
CA LEU A 10 10.67 27.10 18.68
C LEU A 10 11.41 27.90 17.59
N PRO A 11 11.75 29.18 17.85
CA PRO A 11 11.25 30.03 18.95
C PRO A 11 9.76 30.37 18.77
N VAL A 12 9.05 30.53 19.88
CA VAL A 12 7.63 30.95 19.91
C VAL A 12 7.55 32.39 19.41
N ILE A 13 6.83 32.61 18.31
CA ILE A 13 6.53 33.95 17.82
C ILE A 13 5.30 34.40 18.60
N LEU A 14 5.48 35.32 19.54
CA LEU A 14 4.37 35.97 20.24
C LEU A 14 3.75 36.97 19.26
N GLU A 15 2.59 36.63 18.70
CA GLU A 15 1.76 37.60 18.00
C GLU A 15 1.38 38.67 19.04
N GLN A 16 1.76 39.94 18.79
CA GLN A 16 1.36 41.06 19.65
C GLN A 16 -0.13 41.33 19.46
N ASN A 17 -0.97 40.49 20.06
CA ASN A 17 -2.36 40.84 20.29
C ASN A 17 -2.34 41.97 21.31
N GLY A 18 -2.79 43.16 20.89
CA GLY A 18 -2.76 44.42 21.64
C GLY A 18 -3.68 44.43 22.87
N HIS A 19 -3.47 43.50 23.79
CA HIS A 19 -3.94 43.57 25.17
C HIS A 19 -2.73 43.91 26.03
N GLY A 20 -2.45 45.21 26.06
CA GLY A 20 -1.46 45.78 26.97
C GLY A 20 -1.84 45.50 28.42
N ARG A 21 -0.83 45.12 29.21
CA ARG A 21 -0.52 45.56 30.60
C ARG A 21 -1.61 45.68 31.68
N GLU A 22 -2.87 45.37 31.44
CA GLU A 22 -3.98 45.50 32.41
C GLU A 22 -4.61 44.13 32.70
N ALA A 23 -3.80 43.23 33.26
CA ALA A 23 -4.27 42.11 34.08
C ALA A 23 -3.11 41.63 34.96
N THR A 24 -2.47 42.56 35.67
CA THR A 24 -1.63 42.21 36.82
C THR A 24 -2.42 42.48 38.09
N GLU A 25 -3.67 42.02 38.14
CA GLU A 25 -4.24 41.73 39.46
C GLU A 25 -3.35 40.66 40.08
N LYS A 26 -2.96 40.86 41.34
CA LYS A 26 -2.02 40.01 42.08
C LYS A 26 -2.56 38.59 42.20
N TRP A 27 -2.41 37.79 41.15
CA TRP A 27 -2.56 36.35 41.24
C TRP A 27 -1.36 35.82 42.01
N TYR A 28 -1.64 35.28 43.18
CA TYR A 28 -0.66 34.50 43.93
C TYR A 28 -0.61 33.12 43.26
N TYR A 29 0.44 32.89 42.47
CA TYR A 29 0.74 31.59 41.89
C TYR A 29 1.45 30.73 42.94
N GLU A 30 1.00 29.50 43.10
CA GLU A 30 1.65 28.50 43.93
C GLU A 30 1.68 27.20 43.12
N PRO A 31 2.84 26.73 42.62
CA PRO A 31 4.23 27.24 42.72
C PRO A 31 4.50 28.54 41.93
N SER A 32 5.73 29.06 41.96
CA SER A 32 6.06 30.35 41.33
C SER A 32 5.79 30.36 39.83
N PHE A 33 5.47 31.53 39.27
CA PHE A 33 5.19 31.67 37.83
C PHE A 33 6.30 31.10 36.93
N ARG A 34 7.57 31.22 37.34
CA ARG A 34 8.70 30.64 36.59
C ARG A 34 8.66 29.12 36.57
N GLU A 35 8.40 28.49 37.72
CA GLU A 35 8.32 27.03 37.83
C GLU A 35 7.19 26.47 36.97
N ILE A 36 6.03 27.15 36.96
CA ILE A 36 4.89 26.77 36.10
C ILE A 36 5.26 26.83 34.62
N ILE A 37 5.93 27.91 34.19
CA ILE A 37 6.33 28.07 32.79
C ILE A 37 7.39 27.05 32.39
N ASP A 38 8.37 26.77 33.24
CA ASP A 38 9.42 25.78 32.97
C ASP A 38 8.83 24.37 32.82
N GLU A 39 7.88 23.98 33.68
CA GLU A 39 7.17 22.71 33.57
C GLU A 39 6.29 22.65 32.31
N LEU A 40 5.52 23.71 32.05
CA LEU A 40 4.63 23.78 30.90
C LEU A 40 5.41 23.69 29.58
N LEU A 41 6.61 24.26 29.52
CA LEU A 41 7.45 24.24 28.33
C LEU A 41 7.95 22.83 28.03
N ASP A 42 8.35 22.05 29.05
CA ASP A 42 8.74 20.64 28.87
C ASP A 42 7.56 19.78 28.41
N ILE A 43 6.39 19.92 29.05
CA ILE A 43 5.18 19.20 28.66
C ILE A 43 4.78 19.55 27.22
N HIS A 44 4.82 20.84 26.86
CA HIS A 44 4.46 21.29 25.52
C HIS A 44 5.32 20.61 24.44
N VAL A 45 6.65 20.58 24.61
CA VAL A 45 7.56 19.96 23.65
C VAL A 45 7.27 18.47 23.51
N ARG A 46 7.08 17.76 24.63
CA ARG A 46 6.79 16.31 24.63
C ARG A 46 5.50 15.99 23.91
N VAL A 47 4.41 16.72 24.20
CA VAL A 47 3.10 16.51 23.57
C VAL A 47 3.18 16.79 22.07
N GLN A 48 3.82 17.87 21.65
CA GLN A 48 3.95 18.20 20.24
C GLN A 48 4.77 17.15 19.46
N LEU A 49 5.84 16.63 20.06
CA LEU A 49 6.60 15.56 19.44
C LEU A 49 5.78 14.28 19.33
N TYR A 50 5.04 13.93 20.39
CA TYR A 50 4.19 12.75 20.42
C TYR A 50 3.08 12.82 19.36
N ASP A 51 2.43 13.97 19.20
CA ASP A 51 1.43 14.22 18.16
C ASP A 51 1.99 14.01 16.75
N VAL A 52 3.20 14.52 16.48
CA VAL A 52 3.87 14.36 15.17
C VAL A 52 4.18 12.89 14.88
N LEU A 53 4.64 12.14 15.88
CA LEU A 53 4.91 10.70 15.75
C LEU A 53 3.62 9.91 15.48
N LEU A 54 2.56 10.20 16.22
CA LEU A 54 1.25 9.58 16.02
C LEU A 54 0.68 9.86 14.63
N GLU A 55 0.74 11.12 14.19
CA GLU A 55 0.26 11.49 12.86
C GLU A 55 1.08 10.84 11.74
N SER A 56 2.40 10.73 11.93
CA SER A 56 3.29 10.05 10.98
C SER A 56 2.98 8.55 10.89
N TYR A 57 2.80 7.88 12.03
CA TYR A 57 2.46 6.46 12.07
C TYR A 57 1.10 6.17 11.43
N ALA A 58 0.07 6.94 11.78
CA ALA A 58 -1.25 6.79 11.18
C ALA A 58 -1.23 7.05 9.67
N SER A 59 -0.46 8.03 9.22
CA SER A 59 -0.29 8.34 7.79
C SER A 59 0.45 7.23 7.05
N GLU A 60 1.46 6.63 7.67
CA GLU A 60 2.18 5.48 7.12
C GLU A 60 1.25 4.28 6.95
N GLN A 61 0.48 3.92 7.99
CA GLN A 61 -0.45 2.80 7.93
C GLN A 61 -1.53 3.02 6.87
N GLY A 62 -2.06 4.25 6.76
CA GLY A 62 -3.01 4.61 5.71
C GLY A 62 -2.41 4.48 4.31
N ALA A 63 -1.17 4.95 4.11
CA ALA A 63 -0.47 4.79 2.84
C ALA A 63 -0.19 3.32 2.51
N ARG A 64 0.26 2.55 3.50
CA ARG A 64 0.56 1.12 3.36
C ARG A 64 -0.68 0.33 2.95
N MET A 65 -1.84 0.59 3.57
CA MET A 65 -3.09 -0.07 3.24
C MET A 65 -3.46 0.12 1.76
N ILE A 66 -3.38 1.36 1.26
CA ILE A 66 -3.69 1.69 -0.14
C ILE A 66 -2.69 1.02 -1.09
N THR A 67 -1.39 1.11 -0.80
CA THR A 67 -0.35 0.48 -1.64
C THR A 67 -0.50 -1.04 -1.70
N MET A 68 -0.89 -1.67 -0.60
CA MET A 68 -1.11 -3.12 -0.56
C MET A 68 -2.38 -3.53 -1.30
N GLU A 69 -3.45 -2.72 -1.22
CA GLU A 69 -4.68 -2.93 -1.99
C GLU A 69 -4.40 -2.85 -3.51
N GLU A 70 -3.68 -1.81 -3.95
CA GLU A 70 -3.24 -1.66 -5.34
C GLU A 70 -2.33 -2.82 -5.79
N ALA A 71 -1.42 -3.29 -4.94
CA ALA A 71 -0.56 -4.43 -5.23
C ALA A 71 -1.37 -5.73 -5.38
N THR A 72 -2.38 -5.94 -4.53
CA THR A 72 -3.28 -7.09 -4.59
C THR A 72 -4.10 -7.09 -5.87
N GLU A 73 -4.71 -5.94 -6.21
CA GLU A 73 -5.49 -5.80 -7.44
C GLU A 73 -4.62 -6.06 -8.70
N ARG A 74 -3.36 -5.60 -8.71
CA ARG A 74 -2.42 -5.91 -9.79
C ARG A 74 -2.09 -7.40 -9.85
N ALA A 75 -1.83 -8.03 -8.71
CA ALA A 75 -1.54 -9.47 -8.66
C ALA A 75 -2.72 -10.30 -9.19
N ASP A 76 -3.95 -9.94 -8.84
CA ASP A 76 -5.17 -10.61 -9.32
C ASP A 76 -5.35 -10.45 -10.83
N LYS A 77 -5.08 -9.26 -11.38
CA LYS A 77 -5.10 -9.03 -12.84
C LYS A 77 -4.09 -9.93 -13.55
N THR A 78 -2.83 -9.95 -13.08
CA THR A 78 -1.78 -10.80 -13.64
C THR A 78 -2.11 -12.30 -13.51
N LEU A 79 -2.73 -12.71 -12.40
CA LEU A 79 -3.20 -14.09 -12.22
C LEU A 79 -4.27 -14.44 -13.27
N GLY A 80 -5.20 -13.52 -13.53
CA GLY A 80 -6.21 -13.67 -14.58
C GLY A 80 -5.59 -13.85 -15.96
N GLU A 81 -4.58 -13.05 -16.30
CA GLU A 81 -3.83 -13.16 -17.55
C GLU A 81 -3.15 -14.53 -17.68
N TYR A 82 -2.45 -15.00 -16.63
CA TYR A 82 -1.82 -16.31 -16.65
C TYR A 82 -2.81 -17.47 -16.70
N ARG A 83 -3.99 -17.35 -16.09
CA ARG A 83 -5.05 -18.36 -16.22
C ARG A 83 -5.55 -18.46 -17.66
N MET A 84 -5.72 -17.33 -18.34
CA MET A 84 -6.11 -17.31 -19.76
C MET A 84 -5.04 -17.96 -20.63
N LEU A 85 -3.76 -17.64 -20.38
CA LEU A 85 -2.63 -18.25 -21.07
C LEU A 85 -2.58 -19.77 -20.84
N TYR A 86 -2.71 -20.22 -19.59
CA TYR A 86 -2.73 -21.63 -19.22
C TYR A 86 -3.84 -22.39 -19.97
N ASN A 87 -5.05 -21.84 -20.00
CA ASN A 87 -6.16 -22.47 -20.71
C ASN A 87 -5.94 -22.52 -22.22
N ARG A 88 -5.29 -21.50 -22.81
CA ARG A 88 -4.90 -21.53 -24.23
C ARG A 88 -3.89 -22.64 -24.50
N LEU A 89 -2.79 -22.68 -23.76
CA LEU A 89 -1.74 -23.70 -23.92
C LEU A 89 -2.28 -25.11 -23.70
N ARG A 90 -3.18 -25.29 -22.72
CA ARG A 90 -3.84 -26.56 -22.47
C ARG A 90 -4.67 -27.02 -23.68
N ARG A 91 -5.43 -26.10 -24.31
CA ARG A 91 -6.21 -26.42 -25.51
C ARG A 91 -5.32 -26.76 -26.69
N GLU A 92 -4.23 -26.01 -26.88
CA GLU A 92 -3.23 -26.29 -27.91
C GLU A 92 -2.61 -27.69 -27.73
N SER A 93 -2.24 -28.05 -26.50
CA SER A 93 -1.72 -29.39 -26.17
C SER A 93 -2.72 -30.49 -26.52
N ILE A 94 -3.99 -30.34 -26.11
CA ILE A 94 -5.04 -31.33 -26.43
C ILE A 94 -5.21 -31.49 -27.95
N THR A 95 -5.18 -30.38 -28.70
CA THR A 95 -5.27 -30.43 -30.17
C THR A 95 -4.07 -31.16 -30.78
N ILE A 96 -2.85 -30.91 -30.28
CA ILE A 96 -1.64 -31.60 -30.74
C ILE A 96 -1.73 -33.10 -30.46
N ASP A 97 -2.15 -33.49 -29.26
CA ASP A 97 -2.30 -34.90 -28.89
C ASP A 97 -3.34 -35.59 -29.77
N LEU A 98 -4.50 -34.94 -30.01
CA LEU A 98 -5.55 -35.46 -30.87
C LEU A 98 -5.08 -35.61 -32.33
N LEU A 99 -4.36 -34.61 -32.86
CA LEU A 99 -3.73 -34.68 -34.17
C LEU A 99 -2.75 -35.85 -34.24
N GLY A 100 -1.93 -36.07 -33.21
CA GLY A 100 -1.03 -37.21 -33.11
C GLY A 100 -1.75 -38.56 -33.23
N VAL A 101 -2.87 -38.73 -32.52
CA VAL A 101 -3.69 -39.94 -32.60
C VAL A 101 -4.31 -40.12 -33.99
N LEU A 102 -4.84 -39.05 -34.58
CA LEU A 102 -5.42 -39.08 -35.93
C LEU A 102 -4.38 -39.47 -36.98
N PHE A 103 -3.18 -38.86 -36.94
CA PHE A 103 -2.09 -39.22 -37.84
C PHE A 103 -1.66 -40.68 -37.66
N ALA A 104 -1.51 -41.15 -36.41
CA ALA A 104 -1.17 -42.54 -36.13
C ALA A 104 -2.22 -43.51 -36.67
N SER A 105 -3.51 -43.22 -36.46
CA SER A 105 -4.62 -44.03 -36.99
C SER A 105 -4.60 -44.08 -38.51
N LYS A 106 -4.36 -42.95 -39.18
CA LYS A 106 -4.31 -42.87 -40.64
C LYS A 106 -3.16 -43.69 -41.22
N VAL A 107 -1.98 -43.63 -40.61
CA VAL A 107 -0.82 -44.46 -41.02
C VAL A 107 -1.15 -45.96 -40.90
N VAL A 108 -1.88 -46.36 -39.86
CA VAL A 108 -2.32 -47.75 -39.69
C VAL A 108 -3.36 -48.16 -40.75
N GLU A 109 -4.27 -47.28 -41.14
CA GLU A 109 -5.22 -47.53 -42.24
C GLU A 109 -4.52 -47.67 -43.60
N GLU A 110 -3.60 -46.76 -43.93
CA GLU A 110 -2.82 -46.81 -45.18
C GLU A 110 -1.87 -48.03 -45.21
N GLY A 111 -1.37 -48.47 -44.06
CA GLY A 111 -0.61 -49.72 -43.93
C GLY A 111 -1.47 -50.99 -44.04
N LYS A 112 -2.79 -50.91 -43.82
CA LYS A 112 -3.72 -52.03 -43.99
C LYS A 112 -4.22 -52.20 -45.43
N THR A 113 -4.12 -51.18 -46.28
CA THR A 113 -4.55 -51.22 -47.69
C THR A 113 -3.47 -51.70 -48.67
N THR A 114 -2.28 -52.10 -48.22
CA THR A 114 -1.19 -52.56 -49.10
C THR A 114 -0.49 -53.87 -48.70
N PRO A 115 -1.24 -54.94 -48.41
CA PRO A 115 -0.78 -56.26 -48.86
C PRO A 115 -1.94 -57.12 -49.40
N GLY A 116 -2.29 -57.01 -50.68
CA GLY A 116 -3.22 -57.98 -51.28
C GLY A 116 -3.84 -57.75 -52.66
N GLU A 117 -3.78 -56.56 -53.26
CA GLU A 117 -4.45 -56.33 -54.58
C GLU A 117 -3.51 -56.34 -55.80
N LEU A 118 -2.30 -56.90 -55.66
CA LEU A 118 -1.43 -57.20 -56.80
C LEU A 118 -0.91 -58.64 -56.70
N ALA A 119 -1.77 -59.60 -57.02
CA ALA A 119 -1.42 -60.94 -57.47
C ALA A 119 -2.55 -61.51 -58.33
#